data_AF-A0A9P0GGB6-F1
#
_entry.id   AF-A0A9P0GGB6-F1
#
_cell.length_a   1.000
_cell.length_b   1.000
_cell.length_c   1.000
_cell.angle_alpha   90.00
_cell.angle_beta   90.00
_cell.angle_gamma   90.00
#
_symmetry.space_group_name_H-M   'P 1'
#
loop_
_entity.id
_entity.type
_entity.pdbx_description
1 polymer ?
#
loop_
_entity_poly.entity_id
_entity_poly.type
_entity_poly.pdbx_seq_one_letter_code
_entity_poly.pdbx_strand_id
1 'polypeptide(L)'
;MHTVLEEMKKTFEMTVSEAGYYVGLNIVRNKDGSIFIHQSNYIRKIIKRFNLETANPVAIPADPNANLTICDDDSFPLEEVPYREAVGSLMFTAVVSRPDIMYAVGVVSRYVTNYSTIHWNAVKRIIRYLKSTIYYGIKYECNSNLPILFGYSDSDYAGDADTRLSTTGYLFKIGNGPVSWCSKRQRSVSLSTTEAEYVAASEATKEAIWIQQLLNDIGEKEVSNIPIKLFIDNQSAIRLIRNPEFYKRTKHVDIRYHFIRQKYEDGQINPDYVHTNNQIADILTKPLAKEKFRRFLIMMNLMSIQETGQKERN
;
A
#
# COMPACT_ATOMS: atom_id res chain seq x y z
N MET A 1 -3.42 3.27 26.59
CA MET A 1 -3.29 1.80 26.32
C MET A 1 -3.50 0.93 27.56
N HIS A 2 -2.90 1.23 28.73
CA HIS A 2 -3.14 0.47 29.99
C HIS A 2 -4.63 0.35 30.38
N THR A 3 -5.39 1.43 30.19
CA THR A 3 -6.83 1.48 30.50
C THR A 3 -7.66 0.48 29.69
N VAL A 4 -7.32 0.24 28.42
CA VAL A 4 -8.10 -0.66 27.54
C VAL A 4 -7.93 -2.12 27.95
N LEU A 5 -6.69 -2.55 28.21
CA LEU A 5 -6.41 -3.91 28.67
C LEU A 5 -7.04 -4.18 30.05
N GLU A 6 -7.06 -3.18 30.93
CA GLU A 6 -7.73 -3.29 32.22
C GLU A 6 -9.25 -3.40 32.08
N GLU A 7 -9.87 -2.64 31.18
CA GLU A 7 -11.31 -2.77 30.91
C GLU A 7 -11.66 -4.14 30.31
N MET A 8 -10.89 -4.62 29.33
CA MET A 8 -11.17 -5.92 28.71
C MET A 8 -11.03 -7.08 29.73
N LYS A 9 -10.07 -7.01 30.65
CA LYS A 9 -9.90 -8.00 31.73
C LYS A 9 -11.08 -8.07 32.70
N LYS A 10 -11.89 -7.01 32.82
CA LYS A 10 -13.10 -7.03 33.67
C LYS A 10 -14.19 -7.91 33.07
N THR A 11 -14.22 -8.06 31.75
CA THR A 11 -15.28 -8.75 31.02
C THR A 11 -14.83 -10.11 30.47
N PHE A 12 -13.55 -10.26 30.16
CA PHE A 12 -13.00 -11.45 29.50
C PHE A 12 -11.82 -12.03 30.29
N GLU A 13 -11.78 -13.36 30.40
CA GLU A 13 -10.57 -14.06 30.84
C GLU A 13 -9.49 -13.91 29.76
N MET A 14 -8.42 -13.19 30.08
CA MET A 14 -7.38 -12.83 29.11
C MET A 14 -5.98 -13.12 29.64
N THR A 15 -5.17 -13.75 28.80
CA THR A 15 -3.72 -13.84 29.00
C THR A 15 -3.05 -12.71 28.23
N VAL A 16 -2.22 -11.92 28.91
CA VAL A 16 -1.43 -10.85 28.28
C VAL A 16 0.00 -11.35 28.13
N SER A 17 0.50 -11.38 26.91
CA SER A 17 1.89 -11.73 26.59
C SER A 17 2.43 -10.79 25.53
N GLU A 18 3.76 -10.71 25.40
CA GLU A 18 4.37 -9.98 24.30
C GLU A 18 4.08 -10.69 22.97
N ALA A 19 3.48 -9.96 22.03
CA ALA A 19 3.19 -10.49 20.71
C ALA A 19 4.49 -10.63 19.90
N GLY A 20 4.97 -11.88 19.73
CA GLY A 20 6.10 -12.21 18.84
C GLY A 20 5.66 -12.70 17.45
N TYR A 21 4.46 -13.31 17.37
CA TYR A 21 3.88 -13.78 16.11
C TYR A 21 2.35 -13.68 16.18
N TYR A 22 1.73 -13.14 15.14
CA TYR A 22 0.29 -13.00 15.02
C TYR A 22 -0.14 -13.30 13.59
N VAL A 23 -0.88 -14.39 13.36
CA VAL A 23 -1.49 -14.75 12.06
C VAL A 23 -0.52 -14.57 10.88
N GLY A 24 0.68 -15.14 10.95
CA GLY A 24 1.66 -15.03 9.84
C GLY A 24 2.54 -13.77 9.84
N LEU A 25 2.28 -12.81 10.72
CA LEU A 25 3.09 -11.62 10.96
C LEU A 25 4.03 -11.87 12.14
N ASN A 26 5.34 -11.73 11.93
CA ASN A 26 6.32 -11.72 13.02
C ASN A 26 6.50 -10.28 13.50
N ILE A 27 6.58 -10.10 14.81
CA ILE A 27 6.75 -8.81 15.46
C ILE A 27 8.00 -8.90 16.34
N VAL A 28 8.98 -8.06 16.04
CA VAL A 28 10.25 -7.99 16.76
C VAL A 28 10.32 -6.65 17.46
N ARG A 29 10.44 -6.67 18.79
CA ARG A 29 10.61 -5.48 19.62
C ARG A 29 12.07 -5.36 20.00
N ASN A 30 12.67 -4.22 19.68
CA ASN A 30 14.08 -3.96 19.93
C ASN A 30 14.27 -3.22 21.27
N LYS A 31 15.48 -3.33 21.84
CA LYS A 31 15.83 -2.67 23.10
C LYS A 31 15.80 -1.14 23.03
N ASP A 32 15.94 -0.58 21.83
CA ASP A 32 15.84 0.85 21.55
C ASP A 32 14.38 1.34 21.44
N GLY A 33 13.40 0.46 21.67
CA GLY A 33 11.98 0.76 21.56
C GLY A 33 11.41 0.63 20.14
N SER A 34 12.24 0.37 19.12
CA SER A 34 11.75 0.18 17.76
C SER A 34 11.02 -1.15 17.58
N ILE A 35 10.03 -1.15 16.70
CA ILE A 35 9.23 -2.33 16.35
C ILE A 35 9.51 -2.68 14.90
N PHE A 36 9.75 -3.95 14.60
CA PHE A 36 9.94 -4.44 13.25
C PHE A 36 8.91 -5.53 12.94
N ILE A 37 8.15 -5.36 11.86
CA ILE A 37 7.14 -6.33 11.42
C ILE A 37 7.51 -6.95 10.09
N HIS A 38 7.46 -8.28 9.97
CA HIS A 38 7.80 -8.99 8.74
C HIS A 38 7.10 -10.34 8.60
N GLN A 39 7.02 -10.85 7.38
CA GLN A 39 6.36 -12.12 7.04
C GLN A 39 7.35 -13.19 6.53
N SER A 40 8.60 -13.20 7.00
CA SER A 40 9.65 -14.11 6.48
C SER A 40 9.22 -15.58 6.49
N ASN A 41 8.66 -16.05 7.61
CA ASN A 41 8.13 -17.42 7.75
C ASN A 41 7.01 -17.74 6.75
N TYR A 42 6.09 -16.81 6.51
CA TYR A 42 5.01 -16.99 5.57
C TYR A 42 5.50 -16.96 4.11
N ILE A 43 6.42 -16.04 3.80
CA ILE A 43 7.04 -15.94 2.48
C ILE A 43 7.80 -17.23 2.12
N ARG A 44 8.55 -17.83 3.06
CA ARG A 44 9.21 -19.13 2.85
C ARG A 44 8.20 -20.23 2.50
N LYS A 45 7.03 -20.25 3.17
CA LYS A 45 5.94 -21.19 2.86
C LYS A 45 5.38 -20.96 1.45
N ILE A 46 5.18 -19.72 1.02
CA ILE A 46 4.75 -19.40 -0.36
C ILE A 46 5.77 -19.94 -1.38
N ILE A 47 7.05 -19.64 -1.18
CA ILE A 47 8.12 -20.04 -2.13
C ILE A 47 8.16 -21.56 -2.30
N LYS A 48 8.07 -22.30 -1.19
CA LYS A 48 8.01 -23.77 -1.20
C LYS A 48 6.73 -24.29 -1.86
N ARG A 49 5.57 -23.72 -1.51
CA ARG A 49 4.25 -24.15 -2.01
C ARG A 49 4.13 -24.06 -3.53
N PHE A 50 4.75 -23.05 -4.15
CA PHE A 50 4.71 -22.85 -5.60
C PHE A 50 5.98 -23.33 -6.32
N ASN A 51 6.81 -24.16 -5.67
CA ASN A 51 8.01 -24.77 -6.25
C ASN A 51 9.01 -23.76 -6.86
N LEU A 52 9.21 -22.61 -6.19
CA LEU A 52 10.11 -21.55 -6.65
C LEU A 52 11.41 -21.44 -5.81
N GLU A 53 11.73 -22.46 -5.03
CA GLU A 53 12.93 -22.51 -4.19
C GLU A 53 14.23 -22.42 -5.01
N THR A 54 14.27 -23.00 -6.21
CA THR A 54 15.42 -22.96 -7.12
C THR A 54 15.36 -21.80 -8.12
N ALA A 55 14.26 -21.04 -8.17
CA ALA A 55 14.07 -19.98 -9.14
C ALA A 55 15.03 -18.79 -8.91
N ASN A 56 15.53 -18.19 -9.99
CA ASN A 56 16.44 -17.04 -9.90
C ASN A 56 15.72 -15.83 -9.29
N PRO A 57 16.27 -15.16 -8.26
CA PRO A 57 15.65 -13.97 -7.69
C PRO A 57 15.52 -12.82 -8.70
N VAL A 58 14.61 -11.89 -8.44
CA VAL A 58 14.49 -10.62 -9.19
C VAL A 58 14.48 -9.42 -8.24
N ALA A 59 14.82 -8.24 -8.76
CA ALA A 59 14.96 -7.02 -7.95
C ALA A 59 13.66 -6.22 -7.78
N ILE A 60 12.66 -6.41 -8.65
CA ILE A 60 11.39 -5.68 -8.64
C ILE A 60 10.20 -6.63 -8.92
N PRO A 61 9.05 -6.43 -8.27
CA PRO A 61 7.90 -7.35 -8.35
C PRO A 61 7.13 -7.26 -9.67
N ALA A 62 7.04 -6.06 -10.26
CA ALA A 62 6.44 -5.81 -11.56
C ALA A 62 7.52 -5.40 -12.57
N ASP A 63 7.36 -5.78 -13.84
CA ASP A 63 8.27 -5.38 -14.91
C ASP A 63 7.73 -4.12 -15.60
N PRO A 64 8.46 -3.00 -15.62
CA PRO A 64 8.02 -1.77 -16.30
C PRO A 64 7.78 -1.94 -17.80
N ASN A 65 8.37 -2.97 -18.41
CA ASN A 65 8.22 -3.24 -19.84
C ASN A 65 7.18 -4.33 -20.15
N ALA A 66 6.63 -5.00 -19.13
CA ALA A 66 5.58 -5.99 -19.35
C ALA A 66 4.22 -5.29 -19.41
N ASN A 67 3.46 -5.60 -20.45
CA ASN A 67 2.07 -5.22 -20.53
C ASN A 67 1.20 -6.47 -20.34
N LEU A 68 0.44 -6.51 -19.25
CA LEU A 68 -0.51 -7.58 -18.99
C LEU A 68 -1.85 -7.16 -19.60
N THR A 69 -2.37 -8.00 -20.49
CA THR A 69 -3.64 -7.78 -21.19
C THR A 69 -4.43 -9.08 -21.19
N ILE A 70 -5.73 -8.96 -21.41
CA ILE A 70 -6.57 -10.13 -21.69
C ILE A 70 -5.98 -10.88 -22.89
N CYS A 71 -5.93 -12.20 -22.76
CA CYS A 71 -5.44 -13.09 -23.80
C CYS A 71 -6.61 -14.01 -24.16
N ASP A 72 -7.05 -13.94 -25.41
CA ASP A 72 -8.14 -14.77 -25.95
C ASP A 72 -7.61 -16.13 -26.46
N ASP A 73 -6.35 -16.46 -26.14
CA ASP A 73 -5.75 -17.74 -26.50
C ASP A 73 -6.03 -18.77 -25.40
N ASP A 74 -6.97 -19.69 -25.71
CA ASP A 74 -7.36 -20.82 -24.86
C ASP A 74 -6.29 -21.93 -24.78
N SER A 75 -5.11 -21.75 -25.40
CA SER A 75 -4.02 -22.73 -25.34
C SER A 75 -3.43 -22.92 -23.94
N PHE A 76 -3.68 -21.99 -23.01
CA PHE A 76 -3.17 -22.10 -21.65
C PHE A 76 -4.06 -23.02 -20.80
N PRO A 77 -3.53 -24.11 -20.22
CA PRO A 77 -4.31 -25.02 -19.41
C PRO A 77 -4.60 -24.37 -18.05
N LEU A 78 -5.71 -23.63 -17.97
CA LEU A 78 -6.16 -22.91 -16.77
C LEU A 78 -6.19 -23.83 -15.54
N GLU A 79 -6.56 -25.09 -15.70
CA GLU A 79 -6.71 -26.07 -14.61
C GLU A 79 -5.37 -26.59 -14.05
N GLU A 80 -4.26 -26.40 -14.75
CA GLU A 80 -2.96 -26.97 -14.34
C GLU A 80 -2.18 -26.10 -13.35
N VAL A 81 -2.49 -24.80 -13.23
CA VAL A 81 -1.75 -23.90 -12.36
C VAL A 81 -2.61 -23.35 -11.22
N PRO A 82 -2.12 -23.35 -9.96
CA PRO A 82 -2.86 -22.86 -8.80
C PRO A 82 -2.85 -21.31 -8.75
N TYR A 83 -3.34 -20.65 -9.79
CA TYR A 83 -3.25 -19.20 -9.97
C TYR A 83 -4.00 -18.43 -8.86
N ARG A 84 -5.27 -18.76 -8.63
CA ARG A 84 -6.12 -18.11 -7.62
C ARG A 84 -5.54 -18.24 -6.22
N GLU A 85 -5.00 -19.42 -5.92
CA GLU A 85 -4.35 -19.73 -4.65
C GLU A 85 -3.06 -18.90 -4.47
N ALA A 86 -2.25 -18.77 -5.51
CA ALA A 86 -1.05 -17.95 -5.50
C ALA A 86 -1.38 -16.47 -5.31
N VAL A 87 -2.37 -15.94 -6.04
CA VAL A 87 -2.83 -14.55 -5.88
C VAL A 87 -3.35 -14.31 -4.47
N GLY A 88 -4.17 -15.20 -3.91
CA GLY A 88 -4.66 -15.09 -2.53
C GLY A 88 -3.52 -15.10 -1.50
N SER A 89 -2.53 -15.97 -1.68
CA SER A 89 -1.35 -16.04 -0.81
C SER A 89 -0.52 -14.75 -0.87
N LEU A 90 -0.34 -14.19 -2.06
CA LEU A 90 0.37 -12.93 -2.27
C LEU A 90 -0.41 -11.73 -1.73
N MET A 91 -1.73 -11.70 -1.88
CA MET A 91 -2.60 -10.64 -1.35
C MET A 91 -2.47 -10.52 0.16
N PHE A 92 -2.47 -11.64 0.88
CA PHE A 92 -2.23 -11.63 2.32
C PHE A 92 -0.88 -11.00 2.68
N THR A 93 0.17 -11.31 1.93
CA THR A 93 1.51 -10.73 2.14
C THR A 93 1.51 -9.22 1.88
N ALA A 94 0.86 -8.80 0.79
CA ALA A 94 0.79 -7.41 0.36
C ALA A 94 0.04 -6.51 1.37
N VAL A 95 -1.07 -7.01 1.90
CA VAL A 95 -1.94 -6.27 2.84
C VAL A 95 -1.33 -6.17 4.23
N VAL A 96 -0.60 -7.18 4.69
CA VAL A 96 -0.17 -7.26 6.09
C VAL A 96 1.17 -6.58 6.35
N SER A 97 2.17 -6.73 5.47
CA SER A 97 3.50 -6.15 5.73
C SER A 97 4.30 -5.73 4.50
N ARG A 98 3.81 -5.98 3.28
CA ARG A 98 4.55 -5.76 2.03
C ARG A 98 3.84 -4.79 1.08
N PRO A 99 3.75 -3.49 1.44
CA PRO A 99 3.15 -2.48 0.55
C PRO A 99 3.84 -2.41 -0.82
N ASP A 100 5.11 -2.78 -0.88
CA ASP A 100 5.94 -2.77 -2.08
C ASP A 100 5.51 -3.76 -3.18
N ILE A 101 4.72 -4.79 -2.85
CA ILE A 101 4.14 -5.70 -3.85
C ILE A 101 2.67 -5.41 -4.15
N MET A 102 2.05 -4.46 -3.45
CA MET A 102 0.60 -4.23 -3.51
C MET A 102 0.10 -3.94 -4.93
N TYR A 103 0.80 -3.10 -5.67
CA TYR A 103 0.47 -2.83 -7.08
C TYR A 103 0.54 -4.10 -7.93
N ALA A 104 1.67 -4.82 -7.87
CA ALA A 104 1.89 -6.01 -8.70
C ALA A 104 0.82 -7.08 -8.43
N VAL A 105 0.47 -7.28 -7.16
CA VAL A 105 -0.60 -8.19 -6.74
C VAL A 105 -1.97 -7.71 -7.23
N GLY A 106 -2.25 -6.41 -7.12
CA GLY A 106 -3.48 -5.79 -7.60
C GLY A 106 -3.68 -5.84 -9.12
N VAL A 107 -2.59 -5.96 -9.89
CA VAL A 107 -2.66 -6.20 -11.35
C VAL A 107 -2.99 -7.67 -11.63
N VAL A 108 -2.22 -8.62 -11.09
CA VAL A 108 -2.46 -10.06 -11.35
C VAL A 108 -3.81 -10.53 -10.81
N SER A 109 -4.37 -9.88 -9.78
CA SER A 109 -5.69 -10.20 -9.26
C SER A 109 -6.84 -9.84 -10.22
N ARG A 110 -6.61 -9.02 -11.25
CA ARG A 110 -7.64 -8.67 -12.25
C ARG A 110 -7.99 -9.87 -13.14
N TYR A 111 -7.07 -10.82 -13.26
CA TYR A 111 -7.11 -11.94 -14.19
C TYR A 111 -7.45 -13.28 -13.50
N VAL A 112 -7.94 -13.29 -12.25
CA VAL A 112 -8.24 -14.53 -11.50
C VAL A 112 -9.30 -15.43 -12.15
N THR A 113 -10.15 -14.88 -13.01
CA THR A 113 -11.15 -15.64 -13.78
C THR A 113 -10.68 -16.00 -15.19
N ASN A 114 -9.74 -15.25 -15.75
CA ASN A 114 -9.19 -15.46 -17.09
C ASN A 114 -7.70 -15.08 -17.07
N TYR A 115 -6.83 -16.08 -16.87
CA TYR A 115 -5.37 -15.91 -16.83
C TYR A 115 -4.70 -16.75 -17.92
N SER A 116 -3.45 -16.45 -18.21
CA SER A 116 -2.66 -17.13 -19.24
C SER A 116 -1.19 -17.20 -18.81
N THR A 117 -0.32 -17.71 -19.69
CA THR A 117 1.12 -17.82 -19.43
C THR A 117 1.76 -16.51 -18.96
N ILE A 118 1.37 -15.38 -19.56
CA ILE A 118 1.93 -14.06 -19.19
C ILE A 118 1.56 -13.67 -17.74
N HIS A 119 0.31 -13.95 -17.34
CA HIS A 119 -0.19 -13.70 -16.00
C HIS A 119 0.49 -14.60 -14.97
N TRP A 120 0.62 -15.89 -15.29
CA TRP A 120 1.32 -16.82 -14.41
C TRP A 120 2.81 -16.47 -14.25
N ASN A 121 3.46 -16.01 -15.32
CA ASN A 121 4.82 -15.51 -15.26
C ASN A 121 4.96 -14.26 -14.37
N ALA A 122 3.97 -13.36 -14.39
CA ALA A 122 3.93 -12.21 -13.48
C ALA A 122 3.78 -12.64 -12.02
N VAL A 123 2.90 -13.60 -11.71
CA VAL A 123 2.77 -14.17 -10.36
C VAL A 123 4.08 -14.79 -9.88
N LYS A 124 4.73 -15.63 -10.72
CA LYS A 124 6.04 -16.20 -10.42
C LYS A 124 7.10 -15.12 -10.19
N ARG A 125 7.06 -14.01 -10.93
CA ARG A 125 7.97 -12.86 -10.73
C ARG A 125 7.79 -12.25 -9.33
N ILE A 126 6.57 -12.04 -8.88
CA ILE A 126 6.29 -11.50 -7.54
C ILE A 126 6.89 -12.42 -6.46
N ILE A 127 6.70 -13.74 -6.59
CA ILE A 127 7.27 -14.72 -5.64
C ILE A 127 8.81 -14.72 -5.70
N ARG A 128 9.40 -14.62 -6.89
CA ARG A 128 10.87 -14.49 -7.07
C ARG A 128 11.44 -13.20 -6.48
N TYR A 129 10.65 -12.11 -6.46
CA TYR A 129 10.99 -10.88 -5.76
C TYR A 129 10.90 -11.05 -4.24
N LEU A 130 9.85 -11.70 -3.74
CA LEU A 130 9.76 -12.03 -2.31
C LEU A 130 10.92 -12.92 -1.86
N LYS A 131 11.41 -13.83 -2.71
CA LYS A 131 12.61 -14.64 -2.45
C LYS A 131 13.88 -13.80 -2.24
N SER A 132 14.07 -12.70 -2.97
CA SER A 132 15.23 -11.80 -2.74
C SER A 132 15.05 -10.89 -1.53
N THR A 133 13.83 -10.78 -1.01
CA THR A 133 13.44 -9.85 0.06
C THR A 133 12.72 -10.57 1.21
N ILE A 134 13.06 -11.82 1.49
CA ILE A 134 12.39 -12.66 2.53
C ILE A 134 12.40 -11.97 3.88
N TYR A 135 13.51 -11.31 4.20
CA TYR A 135 13.77 -10.66 5.47
C TYR A 135 13.32 -9.19 5.52
N TYR A 136 12.69 -8.70 4.45
CA TYR A 136 12.20 -7.32 4.42
C TYR A 136 10.96 -7.20 5.29
N GLY A 137 10.90 -6.09 6.02
CA GLY A 137 9.81 -5.73 6.90
C GLY A 137 9.78 -4.23 7.15
N ILE A 138 8.74 -3.77 7.84
CA ILE A 138 8.56 -2.37 8.19
C ILE A 138 9.14 -2.14 9.58
N LYS A 139 10.05 -1.17 9.69
CA LYS A 139 10.56 -0.69 10.98
C LYS A 139 9.79 0.56 11.42
N TYR A 140 9.36 0.59 12.67
CA TYR A 140 8.77 1.75 13.35
C TYR A 140 9.69 2.20 14.47
N GLU A 141 10.00 3.49 14.54
CA GLU A 141 10.90 4.06 15.55
C GLU A 141 10.16 5.14 16.37
N CYS A 142 10.42 5.19 17.68
CA CYS A 142 9.73 6.10 18.59
C CYS A 142 10.14 7.59 18.45
N ASN A 143 11.28 7.88 17.82
CA ASN A 143 11.88 9.23 17.77
C ASN A 143 12.19 9.68 16.34
N SER A 144 11.18 9.72 15.47
CA SER A 144 11.32 10.40 14.19
C SER A 144 10.97 11.88 14.32
N ASN A 145 11.78 12.79 13.77
CA ASN A 145 11.42 14.21 13.58
C ASN A 145 10.27 14.40 12.56
N LEU A 146 9.52 13.34 12.26
CA LEU A 146 8.48 13.30 11.24
C LEU A 146 7.11 13.60 11.86
N PRO A 147 6.17 14.14 11.08
CA PRO A 147 4.80 14.35 11.53
C PRO A 147 4.18 13.03 12.02
N ILE A 148 3.29 13.14 13.01
CA ILE A 148 2.65 11.97 13.61
C ILE A 148 1.80 11.22 12.58
N LEU A 149 1.14 11.92 11.66
CA LEU A 149 0.37 11.30 10.56
C LEU A 149 0.44 12.15 9.29
N PHE A 150 0.84 11.53 8.19
CA PHE A 150 0.83 12.14 6.85
C PHE A 150 0.68 11.07 5.78
N GLY A 151 0.21 11.48 4.60
CA GLY A 151 -0.05 10.55 3.50
C GLY A 151 0.39 11.05 2.15
N TYR A 152 0.48 10.13 1.21
CA TYR A 152 0.75 10.35 -0.20
C TYR A 152 -0.44 9.83 -1.01
N SER A 153 -0.80 10.52 -2.07
CA SER A 153 -1.81 10.09 -3.04
C SER A 153 -1.28 10.29 -4.45
N ASP A 154 -1.49 9.30 -5.31
CA ASP A 154 -1.10 9.29 -6.71
C ASP A 154 -2.13 8.51 -7.54
N SER A 155 -2.15 8.77 -8.84
CA SER A 155 -2.90 7.95 -9.80
C SER A 155 -2.08 7.63 -11.05
N ASP A 156 -2.22 6.40 -11.55
CA ASP A 156 -1.76 6.05 -12.89
C ASP A 156 -2.90 6.21 -13.88
N TYR A 157 -2.92 7.34 -14.59
CA TYR A 157 -3.99 7.73 -15.51
C TYR A 157 -4.09 6.79 -16.69
N ALA A 158 -5.25 6.13 -16.81
CA ALA A 158 -5.54 5.18 -17.87
C ALA A 158 -4.45 4.09 -18.04
N GLY A 159 -3.82 3.67 -16.95
CA GLY A 159 -2.75 2.67 -16.96
C GLY A 159 -3.20 1.25 -17.28
N ASP A 160 -4.48 0.92 -17.06
CA ASP A 160 -5.04 -0.38 -17.43
C ASP A 160 -5.17 -0.49 -18.97
N ALA A 161 -4.44 -1.41 -19.58
CA ALA A 161 -4.40 -1.56 -21.04
C ALA A 161 -5.73 -2.02 -21.63
N ASP A 162 -6.48 -2.86 -20.91
CA ASP A 162 -7.73 -3.45 -21.39
C ASP A 162 -8.92 -2.49 -21.26
N THR A 163 -8.98 -1.75 -20.15
CA THR A 163 -10.16 -0.94 -19.78
C THR A 163 -9.92 0.56 -19.78
N ARG A 164 -8.65 1.00 -19.88
CA ARG A 164 -8.23 2.41 -19.72
C ARG A 164 -8.65 3.03 -18.38
N LEU A 165 -8.96 2.21 -17.39
CA LEU A 165 -9.23 2.65 -16.02
C LEU A 165 -7.92 3.04 -15.34
N SER A 166 -7.95 4.14 -14.60
CA SER A 166 -6.79 4.59 -13.81
C SER A 166 -6.60 3.71 -12.56
N THR A 167 -5.38 3.64 -12.03
CA THR A 167 -5.11 3.00 -10.74
C THR A 167 -4.85 4.07 -9.68
N THR A 168 -5.64 4.07 -8.60
CA THR A 168 -5.44 4.92 -7.42
C THR A 168 -4.48 4.25 -6.45
N GLY A 169 -3.52 5.02 -5.95
CA GLY A 169 -2.60 4.61 -4.91
C GLY A 169 -2.56 5.63 -3.79
N TYR A 170 -2.58 5.17 -2.54
CA TYR A 170 -2.28 6.01 -1.40
C TYR A 170 -1.46 5.27 -0.35
N LEU A 171 -0.67 6.02 0.42
CA LEU A 171 0.12 5.48 1.52
C LEU A 171 0.16 6.49 2.66
N PHE A 172 -0.30 6.09 3.83
CA PHE A 172 -0.24 6.84 5.08
C PHE A 172 0.86 6.29 5.98
N LYS A 173 1.59 7.20 6.60
CA LYS A 173 2.67 6.91 7.54
C LYS A 173 2.36 7.51 8.91
N ILE A 174 2.78 6.77 9.94
CA ILE A 174 2.94 7.30 11.29
C ILE A 174 4.43 7.28 11.61
N GLY A 175 5.00 8.45 11.85
CA GLY A 175 6.45 8.63 11.95
C GLY A 175 7.16 8.16 10.67
N ASN A 176 8.06 7.17 10.80
CA ASN A 176 8.89 6.67 9.70
C ASN A 176 8.30 5.49 8.93
N GLY A 177 7.25 4.81 9.42
CA GLY A 177 6.71 3.59 8.81
C GLY A 177 5.29 3.75 8.25
N PRO A 178 4.93 3.03 7.16
CA PRO A 178 3.57 2.97 6.64
C PRO A 178 2.63 2.25 7.62
N VAL A 179 1.39 2.73 7.71
CA VAL A 179 0.33 2.15 8.55
C VAL A 179 -0.95 1.84 7.77
N SER A 180 -1.17 2.49 6.63
CA SER A 180 -2.26 2.18 5.71
C SER A 180 -1.80 2.44 4.28
N TRP A 181 -2.16 1.56 3.36
CA TRP A 181 -1.82 1.69 1.95
C TRP A 181 -2.86 0.99 1.08
N CYS A 182 -2.96 1.43 -0.17
CA CYS A 182 -3.91 0.87 -1.12
C CYS A 182 -3.39 1.00 -2.56
N SER A 183 -3.68 0.00 -3.37
CA SER A 183 -3.61 0.05 -4.83
C SER A 183 -4.93 -0.45 -5.38
N LYS A 184 -5.68 0.40 -6.09
CA LYS A 184 -7.04 0.07 -6.52
C LYS A 184 -7.36 0.67 -7.87
N ARG A 185 -7.87 -0.16 -8.78
CA ARG A 185 -8.42 0.30 -10.05
C ARG A 185 -9.65 1.18 -9.80
N GLN A 186 -9.69 2.35 -10.42
CA GLN A 186 -10.83 3.26 -10.35
C GLN A 186 -12.06 2.61 -11.00
N ARG A 187 -13.26 3.03 -10.56
CA ARG A 187 -14.53 2.45 -11.03
C ARG A 187 -14.99 3.00 -12.38
N SER A 188 -14.53 4.20 -12.73
CA SER A 188 -14.88 4.91 -13.95
C SER A 188 -13.62 5.39 -14.65
N VAL A 189 -13.68 5.50 -15.97
CA VAL A 189 -12.61 6.08 -16.77
C VAL A 189 -12.56 7.58 -16.51
N SER A 190 -11.39 8.08 -16.13
CA SER A 190 -11.15 9.52 -16.02
C SER A 190 -10.90 10.11 -17.41
N LEU A 191 -11.30 11.34 -17.64
CA LEU A 191 -11.09 12.07 -18.89
C LEU A 191 -9.82 12.92 -18.89
N SER A 192 -9.16 13.06 -17.73
CA SER A 192 -7.89 13.75 -17.59
C SER A 192 -7.06 13.19 -16.44
N THR A 193 -5.75 13.44 -16.47
CA THR A 193 -4.83 13.16 -15.36
C THR A 193 -5.27 13.88 -14.08
N THR A 194 -5.68 15.14 -14.19
CA THR A 194 -6.20 15.93 -13.07
C THR A 194 -7.41 15.28 -12.42
N GLU A 195 -8.33 14.72 -13.20
CA GLU A 195 -9.51 14.02 -12.67
C GLU A 195 -9.11 12.72 -11.96
N ALA A 196 -8.22 11.92 -12.54
CA ALA A 196 -7.73 10.69 -11.92
C ALA A 196 -7.03 10.96 -10.58
N GLU A 197 -6.19 11.99 -10.52
CA GLU A 197 -5.51 12.46 -9.32
C GLU A 197 -6.50 12.95 -8.26
N TYR A 198 -7.54 13.64 -8.70
CA TYR A 198 -8.59 14.12 -7.80
C TYR A 198 -9.40 12.95 -7.19
N VAL A 199 -9.70 11.93 -7.99
CA VAL A 199 -10.34 10.70 -7.50
C VAL A 199 -9.42 9.99 -6.50
N ALA A 200 -8.12 9.91 -6.77
CA ALA A 200 -7.15 9.32 -5.84
C ALA A 200 -7.09 10.09 -4.51
N ALA A 201 -6.97 11.42 -4.57
CA ALA A 201 -6.95 12.28 -3.40
C ALA A 201 -8.25 12.16 -2.58
N SER A 202 -9.39 12.00 -3.25
CA SER A 202 -10.69 11.78 -2.61
C SER A 202 -10.75 10.45 -1.84
N GLU A 203 -10.22 9.36 -2.41
CA GLU A 203 -10.12 8.08 -1.69
C GLU A 203 -9.12 8.15 -0.53
N ALA A 204 -7.96 8.78 -0.74
CA ALA A 204 -6.98 8.99 0.32
C ALA A 204 -7.55 9.83 1.48
N THR A 205 -8.37 10.84 1.18
CA THR A 205 -9.04 11.67 2.20
C THR A 205 -10.00 10.85 3.06
N LYS A 206 -10.73 9.90 2.48
CA LYS A 206 -11.61 9.00 3.26
C LYS A 206 -10.80 8.16 4.25
N GLU A 207 -9.68 7.60 3.78
CA GLU A 207 -8.77 6.84 4.62
C GLU A 207 -8.18 7.71 5.74
N ALA A 208 -7.72 8.93 5.41
CA ALA A 208 -7.16 9.87 6.38
C ALA A 208 -8.12 10.14 7.53
N ILE A 209 -9.40 10.40 7.22
CA ILE A 209 -10.45 10.65 8.23
C ILE A 209 -10.70 9.40 9.06
N TRP A 210 -10.73 8.22 8.44
CA TRP A 210 -10.90 6.97 9.17
C TRP A 210 -9.75 6.72 10.16
N ILE A 211 -8.49 6.96 9.73
CA ILE A 211 -7.32 6.86 10.62
C ILE A 211 -7.43 7.89 11.76
N GLN A 212 -7.84 9.13 11.46
CA GLN A 212 -8.01 10.19 12.47
C GLN A 212 -9.07 9.81 13.53
N GLN A 213 -10.17 9.20 13.09
CA GLN A 213 -11.22 8.67 13.97
C GLN A 213 -10.70 7.49 14.81
N LEU A 214 -9.97 6.55 14.21
CA LEU A 214 -9.37 5.43 14.94
C LEU A 214 -8.40 5.92 16.02
N LEU A 215 -7.55 6.91 15.71
CA LEU A 215 -6.62 7.51 16.67
C LEU A 215 -7.37 8.21 17.82
N ASN A 216 -8.47 8.91 17.53
CA ASN A 216 -9.36 9.46 18.54
C ASN A 216 -9.91 8.39 19.49
N ASP A 217 -10.40 7.30 18.93
CA ASP A 217 -11.07 6.23 19.69
C ASP A 217 -10.08 5.49 20.62
N ILE A 218 -8.82 5.35 20.22
CA ILE A 218 -7.77 4.73 21.07
C ILE A 218 -7.16 5.70 22.09
N GLY A 219 -7.61 6.95 22.13
CA GLY A 219 -7.22 7.96 23.12
C GLY A 219 -6.12 8.93 22.68
N GLU A 220 -5.67 8.89 21.42
CA GLU A 220 -4.62 9.75 20.87
C GLU A 220 -5.19 11.07 20.33
N LYS A 221 -5.92 11.80 21.18
CA LYS A 221 -6.67 13.02 20.82
C LYS A 221 -5.78 14.21 20.40
N GLU A 222 -4.52 14.21 20.82
CA GLU A 222 -3.58 15.27 20.43
C GLU A 222 -3.17 15.16 18.96
N VAL A 223 -3.13 13.92 18.44
CA VAL A 223 -2.76 13.62 17.06
C VAL A 223 -3.92 13.92 16.11
N SER A 224 -5.14 13.64 16.55
CA SER A 224 -6.33 13.70 15.72
C SER A 224 -6.80 15.12 15.39
N ASN A 225 -6.40 16.14 16.15
CA ASN A 225 -6.79 17.53 15.90
C ASN A 225 -5.87 18.24 14.90
N ILE A 226 -4.81 17.57 14.42
CA ILE A 226 -3.86 18.13 13.47
C ILE A 226 -4.34 17.82 12.04
N PRO A 227 -4.42 18.81 11.14
CA PRO A 227 -4.74 18.57 9.73
C PRO A 227 -3.75 17.58 9.10
N ILE A 228 -4.25 16.51 8.50
CA ILE A 228 -3.39 15.48 7.90
C ILE A 228 -2.77 16.03 6.62
N LYS A 229 -1.44 16.07 6.57
CA LYS A 229 -0.72 16.48 5.38
C LYS A 229 -0.85 15.42 4.29
N LEU A 230 -1.45 15.78 3.17
CA LEU A 230 -1.67 14.88 2.02
C LEU A 230 -0.82 15.35 0.84
N PHE A 231 0.24 14.61 0.53
CA PHE A 231 1.16 14.91 -0.55
C PHE A 231 0.60 14.43 -1.90
N ILE A 232 0.50 15.36 -2.85
CA ILE A 232 -0.02 15.16 -4.21
C ILE A 232 0.96 15.79 -5.20
N ASP A 233 1.26 15.16 -6.33
CA ASP A 233 2.22 15.69 -7.31
C ASP A 233 1.54 16.44 -8.48
N ASN A 234 0.21 16.50 -8.50
CA ASN A 234 -0.56 17.26 -9.46
C ASN A 234 -1.07 18.59 -8.88
N GLN A 235 -0.44 19.70 -9.30
CA GLN A 235 -0.82 21.04 -8.85
C GLN A 235 -2.24 21.45 -9.26
N SER A 236 -2.75 20.96 -10.40
CA SER A 236 -4.11 21.26 -10.86
C SER A 236 -5.13 20.63 -9.92
N ALA A 237 -4.91 19.38 -9.49
CA ALA A 237 -5.75 18.72 -8.50
C ALA A 237 -5.74 19.48 -7.16
N ILE A 238 -4.56 19.91 -6.68
CA ILE A 238 -4.44 20.73 -5.46
C ILE A 238 -5.22 22.05 -5.60
N ARG A 239 -5.11 22.73 -6.74
CA ARG A 239 -5.85 23.98 -7.01
C ARG A 239 -7.35 23.76 -7.00
N LEU A 240 -7.84 22.63 -7.53
CA LEU A 240 -9.27 22.27 -7.49
C LEU A 240 -9.76 22.03 -6.06
N ILE A 241 -8.94 21.46 -5.18
CA ILE A 241 -9.29 21.26 -3.77
C ILE A 241 -9.37 22.61 -3.04
N ARG A 242 -8.42 23.52 -3.30
CA ARG A 242 -8.30 24.80 -2.60
C ARG A 242 -9.26 25.89 -3.10
N ASN A 243 -9.69 25.87 -4.36
CA ASN A 243 -10.41 27.00 -4.98
C ASN A 243 -11.84 26.64 -5.45
N PRO A 244 -12.88 27.40 -5.03
CA PRO A 244 -14.27 27.21 -5.44
C PRO A 244 -14.58 27.45 -6.92
N GLU A 245 -13.88 28.37 -7.55
CA GLU A 245 -14.38 29.04 -8.76
C GLU A 245 -14.26 28.21 -10.05
N PHE A 246 -13.52 27.10 -10.03
CA PHE A 246 -13.23 26.29 -11.22
C PHE A 246 -14.33 25.26 -11.57
N TYR A 247 -15.43 25.20 -10.83
CA TYR A 247 -16.30 24.02 -10.75
C TYR A 247 -17.54 23.98 -11.68
N LYS A 248 -17.82 25.00 -12.51
CA LYS A 248 -19.13 25.12 -13.20
C LYS A 248 -19.53 24.00 -14.20
N ARG A 249 -18.78 22.89 -14.41
CA ARG A 249 -19.06 21.93 -15.52
C ARG A 249 -18.91 20.40 -15.29
N THR A 250 -18.69 19.87 -14.08
CA THR A 250 -18.34 18.42 -13.92
C THR A 250 -19.28 17.60 -13.03
N LYS A 251 -20.53 17.37 -13.47
CA LYS A 251 -21.60 16.67 -12.71
C LYS A 251 -21.26 15.27 -12.15
N HIS A 252 -20.35 14.50 -12.77
CA HIS A 252 -19.98 13.15 -12.31
C HIS A 252 -18.90 13.13 -11.22
N VAL A 253 -18.27 14.28 -10.95
CA VAL A 253 -17.23 14.47 -9.91
C VAL A 253 -17.78 15.24 -8.70
N ASP A 254 -19.02 15.74 -8.79
CA ASP A 254 -19.65 16.68 -7.85
C ASP A 254 -19.55 16.29 -6.38
N ILE A 255 -19.96 15.07 -6.06
CA ILE A 255 -19.99 14.60 -4.66
C ILE A 255 -18.57 14.43 -4.11
N ARG A 256 -17.64 13.89 -4.92
CA ARG A 256 -16.23 13.74 -4.53
C ARG A 256 -15.57 15.10 -4.33
N TYR A 257 -15.94 16.05 -5.19
CA TYR A 257 -15.48 17.43 -5.14
C TYR A 257 -15.91 18.13 -3.86
N HIS A 258 -17.21 18.13 -3.59
CA HIS A 258 -17.75 18.71 -2.37
C HIS A 258 -17.18 18.04 -1.12
N PHE A 259 -17.02 16.71 -1.13
CA PHE A 259 -16.46 15.97 0.00
C PHE A 259 -15.03 16.40 0.34
N ILE A 260 -14.07 16.27 -0.59
CA ILE A 260 -12.66 16.55 -0.26
C ILE A 260 -12.46 18.02 0.11
N ARG A 261 -13.21 18.91 -0.54
CA ARG A 261 -13.15 20.34 -0.27
C ARG A 261 -13.72 20.69 1.09
N GLN A 262 -14.88 20.15 1.46
CA GLN A 262 -15.42 20.30 2.80
C GLN A 262 -14.38 19.86 3.84
N LYS A 263 -13.69 18.74 3.61
CA LYS A 263 -12.66 18.23 4.51
C LYS A 263 -11.40 19.09 4.59
N TYR A 264 -11.07 19.80 3.52
CA TYR A 264 -10.04 20.83 3.53
C TYR A 264 -10.48 22.09 4.30
N GLU A 265 -11.70 22.58 4.05
CA GLU A 265 -12.28 23.75 4.72
C GLU A 265 -12.51 23.52 6.23
N ASP A 266 -12.88 22.30 6.61
CA ASP A 266 -13.00 21.83 8.01
C ASP A 266 -11.62 21.67 8.70
N GLY A 267 -10.51 21.87 7.99
CA GLY A 267 -9.16 21.71 8.52
C GLY A 267 -8.77 20.26 8.81
N GLN A 268 -9.44 19.26 8.23
CA GLN A 268 -9.11 17.85 8.48
C GLN A 268 -7.94 17.37 7.62
N ILE A 269 -7.78 17.93 6.41
CA ILE A 269 -6.67 17.62 5.51
C ILE A 269 -5.96 18.89 5.05
N ASN A 270 -4.67 18.79 4.77
CA ASN A 270 -3.88 19.85 4.15
C ASN A 270 -3.15 19.29 2.93
N PRO A 271 -3.70 19.46 1.70
CA PRO A 271 -3.05 19.00 0.48
C PRO A 271 -1.79 19.83 0.23
N ASP A 272 -0.65 19.19 0.01
CA ASP A 272 0.62 19.84 -0.29
C ASP A 272 1.32 19.20 -1.49
N TYR A 273 2.09 20.00 -2.21
CA TYR A 273 2.77 19.53 -3.40
C TYR A 273 3.98 18.66 -3.02
N VAL A 274 4.15 17.53 -3.70
CA VAL A 274 5.37 16.73 -3.66
C VAL A 274 5.91 16.52 -5.07
N HIS A 275 7.22 16.59 -5.23
CA HIS A 275 7.85 16.26 -6.50
C HIS A 275 7.72 14.75 -6.78
N THR A 276 7.51 14.33 -8.03
CA THR A 276 7.33 12.93 -8.47
C THR A 276 8.49 11.99 -8.07
N ASN A 277 9.68 12.52 -7.78
CA ASN A 277 10.81 11.73 -7.26
C ASN A 277 10.71 11.40 -5.76
N ASN A 278 9.81 12.06 -5.05
CA ASN A 278 9.52 11.87 -3.63
C ASN A 278 8.07 11.38 -3.40
N GLN A 279 7.33 11.10 -4.48
CA GLN A 279 5.96 10.63 -4.45
C GLN A 279 5.93 9.12 -4.15
N ILE A 280 5.85 8.74 -2.88
CA ILE A 280 5.91 7.31 -2.48
C ILE A 280 4.74 6.51 -3.09
N ALA A 281 3.57 7.14 -3.25
CA ALA A 281 2.37 6.47 -3.77
C ALA A 281 2.53 5.96 -5.22
N ASP A 282 3.53 6.42 -5.97
CA ASP A 282 3.89 5.89 -7.30
C ASP A 282 4.13 4.37 -7.28
N ILE A 283 4.69 3.83 -6.19
CA ILE A 283 4.94 2.38 -6.05
C ILE A 283 3.65 1.55 -6.03
N LEU A 284 2.52 2.21 -5.73
CA LEU A 284 1.20 1.61 -5.61
C LEU A 284 0.36 1.81 -6.89
N THR A 285 0.80 2.60 -7.86
CA THR A 285 -0.01 2.94 -9.05
C THR A 285 0.54 2.36 -10.34
N LYS A 286 1.86 2.18 -10.45
CA LYS A 286 2.53 1.76 -11.69
C LYS A 286 3.83 0.99 -11.42
N PRO A 287 4.34 0.20 -12.38
CA PRO A 287 5.64 -0.44 -12.22
C PRO A 287 6.75 0.60 -12.27
N LEU A 288 7.76 0.46 -11.41
CA LEU A 288 8.88 1.40 -11.30
C LEU A 288 10.20 0.76 -11.69
N ALA A 289 11.09 1.57 -12.26
CA ALA A 289 12.49 1.19 -12.47
C ALA A 289 13.17 0.88 -11.12
N LYS A 290 14.14 -0.04 -11.15
CA LYS A 290 14.83 -0.58 -9.96
C LYS A 290 15.32 0.50 -8.98
N GLU A 291 15.96 1.55 -9.50
CA GLU A 291 16.51 2.62 -8.66
C GLU A 291 15.42 3.42 -7.92
N LYS A 292 14.35 3.79 -8.64
CA LYS A 292 13.21 4.51 -8.04
C LYS A 292 12.45 3.63 -7.05
N PHE A 293 12.25 2.36 -7.39
CA PHE A 293 11.62 1.37 -6.52
C PHE A 293 12.40 1.23 -5.20
N ARG A 294 13.72 1.02 -5.27
CA ARG A 294 14.60 0.91 -4.09
C ARG A 294 14.57 2.17 -3.23
N ARG A 295 14.57 3.36 -3.83
CA ARG A 295 14.44 4.63 -3.12
C ARG A 295 13.15 4.69 -2.30
N PHE A 296 12.02 4.26 -2.88
CA PHE A 296 10.75 4.24 -2.15
C PHE A 296 10.68 3.19 -1.05
N LEU A 297 11.36 2.04 -1.19
CA LEU A 297 11.49 1.09 -0.07
C LEU A 297 12.14 1.76 1.15
N ILE A 298 13.24 2.49 0.93
CA ILE A 298 13.93 3.25 1.98
C ILE A 298 13.02 4.32 2.57
N MET A 299 12.29 5.07 1.74
CA MET A 299 11.36 6.10 2.21
C MET A 299 10.16 5.53 3.00
N MET A 300 9.76 4.27 2.74
CA MET A 300 8.75 3.54 3.53
C MET A 300 9.34 2.86 4.77
N ASN A 301 10.65 2.98 5.03
CA ASN A 301 11.34 2.21 6.05
C ASN A 301 11.10 0.69 5.94
N LEU A 302 10.99 0.22 4.70
CA LEU A 302 10.90 -1.19 4.35
C LEU A 302 12.31 -1.70 4.07
N MET A 303 12.87 -2.44 5.02
CA MET A 303 14.28 -2.84 4.99
C MET A 303 14.47 -4.26 5.52
N SER A 304 15.66 -4.83 5.30
CA SER A 304 15.96 -6.17 5.77
C SER A 304 16.21 -6.20 7.28
N ILE A 305 15.68 -7.20 7.99
CA ILE A 305 15.97 -7.41 9.42
C ILE A 305 17.46 -7.66 9.68
N GLN A 306 18.21 -8.14 8.68
CA GLN A 306 19.64 -8.36 8.83
C GLN A 306 20.42 -7.03 8.90
N GLU A 307 19.89 -5.99 8.26
CA GLU A 307 20.44 -4.63 8.30
C GLU A 307 20.17 -3.94 9.65
N THR A 308 19.29 -4.50 10.49
CA THR A 308 19.04 -4.02 11.86
C THR A 308 19.96 -4.69 12.91
N GLY A 309 20.90 -5.54 12.47
CA GLY A 309 21.92 -6.15 13.34
C GLY A 309 21.49 -7.43 14.05
N GLN A 310 20.34 -8.02 13.70
CA GLN A 310 19.85 -9.27 14.31
C GLN A 310 19.95 -10.46 13.35
N LYS A 311 20.62 -11.53 13.81
CA LYS A 311 20.53 -12.86 13.19
C LYS A 311 19.28 -13.55 13.73
N GLU A 312 18.39 -14.00 12.86
CA GLU A 312 17.29 -14.91 13.26
C GLU A 312 17.90 -16.10 14.02
N ARG A 313 17.40 -16.38 15.24
CA ARG A 313 17.65 -17.67 15.88
C ARG A 313 16.80 -18.68 15.11
N ASN A 314 17.49 -19.57 14.39
CA ASN A 314 16.89 -20.70 13.67
C ASN A 314 16.02 -21.56 14.58
#